data_AF-A0A6P7GBZ7-F1
#
_entry.id   AF-A0A6P7GBZ7-F1
#
_cell.length_a   1.000
_cell.length_b   1.000
_cell.length_c   1.000
_cell.angle_alpha   90.00
_cell.angle_beta   90.00
_cell.angle_gamma   90.00
#
_symmetry.space_group_name_H-M   'P 1'
#
loop_
_entity.id
_entity.type
_entity.pdbx_description
1 polymer ?
#
loop_
_entity_poly.entity_id
_entity_poly.type
_entity_poly.pdbx_seq_one_letter_code
_entity_poly.pdbx_strand_id
1 'polypeptide(L)'
;MDKKDKKDQLDKRIVCKYGDKCYQKNPAHHEKYKHPPKRKSPRSPQQALKKIKTDKVEPSKVDSDAEDYNIEDDSNTSSESIPKPTSVKVNHDVSDTDSDDDSESNHSETEDNGNKMEEDSSTQDTNTADSDKEENLIDNNTKNVVGTDNDDSEDTKDKTYSSKEKEWNSIIKDKFLVDMPPDFFQFWDFCEKQAPKSPSEALSKVGIFLVGPYDVLAGKFSKVDKPPEDYLIHWRYYRDPPELQTVLRSDDANGYHIGYFRDAPDKTPVLLVSNAPQKNGILTPMGGNIFAAVNLYLEDLKKSGNPFRKMAVGGIQTALTKEAQRLGIDLSRKTKAIVAREKKIVTRSFNKIGLCVPYNKK
;
A
#
# COMPACT_ATOMS: atom_id res chain seq x y z
N MET A 1 5.86 -41.68 37.16
CA MET A 1 5.29 -40.34 36.85
C MET A 1 6.35 -39.30 37.15
N ASP A 2 6.91 -38.70 36.11
CA ASP A 2 8.05 -37.80 36.21
C ASP A 2 7.70 -36.47 36.90
N LYS A 3 8.65 -35.93 37.67
CA LYS A 3 8.52 -34.66 38.43
C LYS A 3 8.13 -33.45 37.54
N LYS A 4 8.30 -33.55 36.22
CA LYS A 4 7.99 -32.49 35.25
C LYS A 4 6.48 -32.37 34.96
N ASP A 5 5.77 -33.49 34.90
CA ASP A 5 4.32 -33.52 34.63
C ASP A 5 3.49 -32.91 35.78
N LYS A 6 4.00 -32.94 37.02
CA LYS A 6 3.34 -32.29 38.17
C LYS A 6 3.43 -30.76 38.12
N LYS A 7 4.43 -30.18 37.44
CA LYS A 7 4.64 -28.73 37.37
C LYS A 7 3.71 -28.07 36.33
N ASP A 8 3.42 -28.77 35.23
CA ASP A 8 2.54 -28.28 34.16
C ASP A 8 1.06 -28.26 34.55
N GLN A 9 0.65 -29.08 35.53
CA GLN A 9 -0.73 -29.10 36.06
C GLN A 9 -1.01 -28.01 37.10
N LEU A 10 0.02 -27.39 37.69
CA LEU A 10 -0.10 -26.32 38.69
C LEU A 10 0.08 -24.90 38.11
N ASP A 11 0.45 -24.80 36.83
CA ASP A 11 0.62 -23.52 36.14
C ASP A 11 -0.73 -22.95 35.67
N LYS A 12 -1.19 -21.88 36.34
CA LYS A 12 -2.47 -21.19 36.09
C LYS A 12 -2.49 -20.32 34.84
N ARG A 13 -1.36 -20.15 34.14
CA ARG A 13 -1.27 -19.35 32.91
C ARG A 13 -2.06 -19.97 31.76
N ILE A 14 -2.50 -19.13 30.82
CA ILE A 14 -3.28 -19.54 29.65
C ILE A 14 -2.35 -20.25 28.66
N VAL A 15 -2.79 -21.34 28.02
CA VAL A 15 -1.96 -22.02 27.01
C VAL A 15 -1.79 -21.13 25.79
N CYS A 16 -0.55 -20.86 25.39
CA CYS A 16 -0.26 -20.12 24.17
C CYS A 16 -0.75 -20.90 22.95
N LYS A 17 -1.45 -20.23 22.02
CA LYS A 17 -1.91 -20.84 20.75
C LYS A 17 -0.79 -21.43 19.90
N TYR A 18 0.43 -20.92 20.04
CA TYR A 18 1.62 -21.41 19.31
C TYR A 18 2.43 -22.43 20.10
N GLY A 19 2.11 -22.68 21.38
CA GLY A 19 2.78 -23.66 22.23
C GLY A 19 4.31 -23.54 22.21
N ASP A 20 4.99 -24.67 22.09
CA ASP A 20 6.45 -24.75 21.95
C ASP A 20 7.04 -24.00 20.74
N LYS A 21 6.21 -23.60 19.75
CA LYS A 21 6.61 -22.83 18.57
C LYS A 21 6.35 -21.32 18.69
N CYS A 22 6.01 -20.82 19.87
CA CYS A 22 5.79 -19.39 20.06
C CYS A 22 7.06 -18.57 19.86
N TYR A 23 7.01 -17.57 18.99
CA TYR A 23 8.15 -16.68 18.70
C TYR A 23 8.27 -15.50 19.67
N GLN A 24 7.23 -15.22 20.47
CA GLN A 24 7.23 -14.11 21.43
C GLN A 24 8.03 -14.48 22.68
N LYS A 25 9.16 -13.79 22.88
CA LYS A 25 10.12 -14.02 23.98
C LYS A 25 10.09 -12.95 25.09
N ASN A 26 9.21 -11.96 24.98
CA ASN A 26 9.18 -10.88 25.98
C ASN A 26 8.65 -11.38 27.34
N PRO A 27 9.06 -10.75 28.47
CA PRO A 27 8.65 -11.18 29.81
C PRO A 27 7.13 -11.14 30.03
N ALA A 28 6.46 -10.08 29.56
CA ALA A 28 5.01 -9.90 29.71
C ALA A 28 4.18 -11.03 29.08
N HIS A 29 4.61 -11.56 27.92
CA HIS A 29 3.97 -12.70 27.28
C HIS A 29 4.13 -13.98 28.11
N HIS A 30 5.31 -14.20 28.69
CA HIS A 30 5.59 -15.39 29.50
C HIS A 30 4.92 -15.33 30.87
N GLU A 31 4.60 -14.14 31.39
CA GLU A 31 3.76 -14.02 32.60
C GLU A 31 2.31 -14.45 32.35
N LYS A 32 1.77 -14.19 31.16
CA LYS A 32 0.36 -14.48 30.83
C LYS A 32 0.14 -15.87 30.21
N TYR A 33 1.11 -16.37 29.43
CA TYR A 33 0.95 -17.58 28.63
C TYR A 33 1.98 -18.67 28.94
N LYS A 34 1.51 -19.93 29.01
CA LYS A 34 2.35 -21.13 29.12
C LYS A 34 2.54 -21.83 27.77
N HIS A 35 3.69 -22.50 27.62
CA HIS A 35 4.13 -23.15 26.39
C HIS A 35 4.44 -24.64 26.66
N PRO A 36 3.42 -25.48 26.88
CA PRO A 36 3.64 -26.90 27.11
C PRO A 36 4.17 -27.59 25.82
N PRO A 37 5.12 -28.54 25.94
CA PRO A 37 5.62 -29.28 24.79
C PRO A 37 4.52 -30.20 24.21
N LYS A 38 4.53 -30.43 22.88
CA LYS A 38 3.57 -31.34 22.25
C LYS A 38 3.71 -32.77 22.79
N ARG A 39 2.65 -33.29 23.43
CA ARG A 39 2.54 -34.71 23.79
C ARG A 39 2.36 -35.55 22.53
N LYS A 40 3.22 -36.55 22.30
CA LYS A 40 2.97 -37.62 21.32
C LYS A 40 1.84 -38.50 21.90
N SER A 41 0.67 -38.54 21.28
CA SER A 41 -0.41 -39.43 21.74
C SER A 41 -0.07 -40.91 21.43
N PRO A 42 -0.46 -41.86 22.30
CA PRO A 42 -0.46 -43.27 21.96
C PRO A 42 -1.65 -43.57 21.04
N ARG A 43 -1.41 -44.30 19.93
CA ARG A 43 -2.45 -44.81 19.03
C ARG A 43 -3.35 -45.80 19.78
N SER A 44 -4.66 -45.69 19.58
CA SER A 44 -5.66 -46.69 20.03
C SER A 44 -5.52 -47.99 19.23
N PRO A 45 -5.56 -49.18 19.85
CA PRO A 45 -5.51 -50.45 19.14
C PRO A 45 -6.92 -50.94 18.78
N GLN A 46 -7.30 -50.81 17.51
CA GLN A 46 -8.24 -51.70 16.84
C GLN A 46 -7.75 -51.93 15.42
N GLN A 47 -6.97 -53.00 15.25
CA GLN A 47 -6.98 -53.96 14.14
C GLN A 47 -5.72 -54.81 14.27
N ALA A 48 -5.92 -55.99 14.82
CA ALA A 48 -4.92 -57.02 15.00
C ALA A 48 -4.70 -57.81 13.70
N LEU A 49 -3.57 -58.53 13.67
CA LEU A 49 -3.21 -59.66 12.79
C LEU A 49 -2.54 -59.24 11.47
N LYS A 50 -1.36 -59.69 11.06
CA LYS A 50 -0.37 -60.68 11.54
C LYS A 50 1.00 -60.25 10.97
N LYS A 51 2.07 -60.36 11.76
CA LYS A 51 3.45 -60.40 11.24
C LYS A 51 3.83 -61.85 11.00
N ILE A 52 4.32 -62.17 9.81
CA ILE A 52 5.26 -63.27 9.60
C ILE A 52 6.49 -62.68 8.90
N LYS A 53 7.66 -62.91 9.53
CA LYS A 53 9.00 -62.65 8.99
C LYS A 53 9.36 -63.78 8.02
N THR A 54 10.19 -63.52 7.01
CA THR A 54 11.44 -64.27 6.74
C THR A 54 12.23 -63.67 5.58
N ASP A 55 13.50 -64.07 5.55
CA ASP A 55 14.67 -63.54 4.86
C ASP A 55 14.70 -63.67 3.32
N LYS A 56 15.74 -63.00 2.79
CA LYS A 56 16.33 -63.04 1.44
C LYS A 56 16.26 -64.41 0.74
N VAL A 57 16.10 -64.39 -0.59
CA VAL A 57 16.86 -65.15 -1.64
C VAL A 57 16.20 -64.92 -3.02
N GLU A 58 16.99 -64.51 -4.02
CA GLU A 58 16.73 -64.58 -5.49
C GLU A 58 17.07 -66.00 -6.03
N PRO A 59 16.93 -66.35 -7.34
CA PRO A 59 15.88 -66.11 -8.35
C PRO A 59 15.46 -67.44 -9.07
N SER A 60 14.59 -67.33 -10.09
CA SER A 60 14.36 -68.24 -11.26
C SER A 60 12.88 -68.65 -11.46
N LYS A 61 12.22 -68.14 -12.52
CA LYS A 61 12.05 -68.65 -13.90
C LYS A 61 10.90 -69.70 -14.05
N VAL A 62 9.90 -69.33 -14.88
CA VAL A 62 9.35 -70.03 -16.07
C VAL A 62 7.81 -70.08 -16.12
N ASP A 63 7.28 -69.29 -17.06
CA ASP A 63 6.18 -69.44 -18.06
C ASP A 63 4.78 -69.98 -17.70
N SER A 64 3.74 -69.20 -18.02
CA SER A 64 3.01 -69.32 -19.31
C SER A 64 1.81 -68.34 -19.41
N ASP A 65 1.83 -67.54 -20.48
CA ASP A 65 0.76 -67.07 -21.39
C ASP A 65 -0.46 -66.31 -20.83
N ALA A 66 -0.57 -64.97 -21.00
CA ALA A 66 -0.95 -64.17 -22.20
C ALA A 66 -2.42 -64.39 -22.62
N GLU A 67 -3.31 -63.40 -22.84
CA GLU A 67 -3.25 -62.06 -23.46
C GLU A 67 -4.39 -61.16 -22.91
N ASP A 68 -4.17 -59.88 -22.57
CA ASP A 68 -4.17 -58.63 -23.38
C ASP A 68 -5.56 -57.97 -23.57
N TYR A 69 -5.74 -56.77 -22.99
CA TYR A 69 -6.01 -55.53 -23.75
C TYR A 69 -5.91 -54.29 -22.82
N ASN A 70 -5.06 -53.36 -23.26
CA ASN A 70 -4.54 -52.13 -22.65
C ASN A 70 -5.55 -51.03 -22.26
N ILE A 71 -5.29 -50.35 -21.13
CA ILE A 71 -5.30 -48.88 -21.00
C ILE A 71 -4.14 -48.48 -20.06
N GLU A 72 -3.21 -47.68 -20.57
CA GLU A 72 -2.09 -47.10 -19.82
C GLU A 72 -2.54 -45.91 -18.95
N ASP A 73 -2.43 -46.08 -17.64
CA ASP A 73 -2.22 -45.02 -16.65
C ASP A 73 -1.15 -45.58 -15.73
N ASP A 74 0.04 -44.98 -15.70
CA ASP A 74 0.64 -44.78 -14.39
C ASP A 74 1.73 -43.72 -14.33
N SER A 75 1.58 -42.95 -13.27
CA SER A 75 2.63 -42.33 -12.50
C SER A 75 3.80 -43.28 -12.19
N ASN A 76 5.05 -42.82 -12.33
CA ASN A 76 5.88 -42.55 -11.16
C ASN A 76 7.23 -41.86 -11.45
N THR A 77 7.59 -41.04 -10.47
CA THR A 77 8.92 -40.62 -10.00
C THR A 77 10.20 -41.19 -10.67
N SER A 78 11.13 -40.27 -10.97
CA SER A 78 12.50 -40.37 -10.45
C SER A 78 13.16 -38.99 -10.35
N SER A 79 13.88 -38.81 -9.25
CA SER A 79 14.74 -37.70 -8.89
C SER A 79 15.90 -37.47 -9.85
N GLU A 80 16.25 -36.21 -10.15
CA GLU A 80 17.65 -35.83 -10.39
C GLU A 80 17.94 -34.33 -10.23
N SER A 81 18.98 -34.07 -9.43
CA SER A 81 20.03 -33.04 -9.53
C SER A 81 19.71 -31.53 -9.60
N ILE A 82 20.15 -30.86 -8.53
CA ILE A 82 20.49 -29.44 -8.38
C ILE A 82 21.61 -29.04 -9.36
N PRO A 83 21.52 -27.90 -10.09
CA PRO A 83 22.68 -27.28 -10.72
C PRO A 83 23.42 -26.38 -9.73
N LYS A 84 24.74 -26.57 -9.62
CA LYS A 84 25.67 -25.66 -8.92
C LYS A 84 25.88 -24.35 -9.71
N PRO A 85 26.22 -23.25 -9.01
CA PRO A 85 26.47 -21.95 -9.61
C PRO A 85 27.84 -21.89 -10.29
N THR A 86 27.88 -21.31 -11.49
CA THR A 86 29.11 -20.95 -12.19
C THR A 86 29.74 -19.70 -11.58
N SER A 87 31.03 -19.82 -11.30
CA SER A 87 31.94 -18.78 -10.82
C SER A 87 32.15 -17.68 -11.85
N VAL A 88 31.85 -16.42 -11.48
CA VAL A 88 32.40 -15.24 -12.15
C VAL A 88 33.46 -14.64 -11.26
N LYS A 89 34.64 -14.38 -11.85
CA LYS A 89 35.83 -13.87 -11.21
C LYS A 89 35.62 -12.42 -10.76
N VAL A 90 36.07 -12.15 -9.53
CA VAL A 90 36.30 -10.84 -8.96
C VAL A 90 37.50 -10.21 -9.68
N ASN A 91 37.36 -8.97 -10.14
CA ASN A 91 38.47 -8.03 -10.21
C ASN A 91 38.19 -6.89 -9.23
N HIS A 92 39.23 -6.59 -8.47
CA HIS A 92 39.35 -5.56 -7.45
C HIS A 92 40.07 -4.39 -8.11
N ASP A 93 39.53 -3.17 -8.03
CA ASP A 93 40.35 -1.96 -7.88
C ASP A 93 39.46 -0.75 -7.54
N VAL A 94 39.81 -0.12 -6.40
CA VAL A 94 39.84 1.32 -5.99
C VAL A 94 39.04 2.35 -6.81
N SER A 95 38.50 3.45 -6.26
CA SER A 95 38.70 4.17 -4.99
C SER A 95 37.63 5.26 -4.86
N ASP A 96 37.31 5.64 -3.61
CA ASP A 96 36.71 6.93 -3.26
C ASP A 96 37.60 8.10 -3.68
N THR A 97 37.01 9.19 -4.17
CA THR A 97 37.48 10.57 -3.91
C THR A 97 36.37 11.58 -4.26
N ASP A 98 35.97 12.35 -3.25
CA ASP A 98 35.35 13.66 -3.36
C ASP A 98 36.28 14.65 -4.08
N SER A 99 35.73 15.60 -4.83
CA SER A 99 36.26 16.96 -5.00
C SER A 99 35.21 17.86 -5.66
N ASP A 100 34.84 18.91 -4.92
CA ASP A 100 34.28 20.16 -5.43
C ASP A 100 35.27 20.82 -6.41
N ASP A 101 34.80 21.49 -7.47
CA ASP A 101 35.23 22.86 -7.78
C ASP A 101 34.34 23.54 -8.84
N ASP A 102 34.14 24.83 -8.63
CA ASP A 102 33.46 25.81 -9.46
C ASP A 102 34.26 26.14 -10.73
N SER A 103 33.58 26.61 -11.79
CA SER A 103 33.93 27.89 -12.44
C SER A 103 33.05 28.21 -13.64
N GLU A 104 32.53 29.43 -13.60
CA GLU A 104 31.94 30.18 -14.71
C GLU A 104 32.99 30.56 -15.76
N SER A 105 32.54 30.73 -17.01
CA SER A 105 32.44 32.05 -17.68
C SER A 105 32.84 32.06 -19.17
N ASN A 106 32.03 32.85 -19.89
CA ASN A 106 32.34 33.72 -21.03
C ASN A 106 32.53 33.09 -22.43
N HIS A 107 31.61 33.40 -23.36
CA HIS A 107 31.60 34.53 -24.34
C HIS A 107 32.58 34.22 -25.50
N SER A 108 32.31 34.43 -26.78
CA SER A 108 31.41 35.35 -27.49
C SER A 108 31.44 35.01 -29.00
N GLU A 109 30.34 35.29 -29.71
CA GLU A 109 30.28 35.97 -31.05
C GLU A 109 30.97 35.31 -32.26
N THR A 110 30.57 35.39 -33.53
CA THR A 110 29.52 36.04 -34.37
C THR A 110 29.64 35.33 -35.75
N GLU A 111 28.63 35.24 -36.60
CA GLU A 111 28.34 36.09 -37.79
C GLU A 111 27.17 35.40 -38.53
N ASP A 112 25.99 35.99 -38.65
CA ASP A 112 25.50 36.94 -39.67
C ASP A 112 25.42 36.41 -41.11
N ASN A 113 24.19 36.26 -41.62
CA ASN A 113 23.78 36.83 -42.90
C ASN A 113 22.27 36.66 -43.13
N GLY A 114 21.59 37.78 -43.37
CA GLY A 114 20.14 37.87 -43.56
C GLY A 114 19.65 37.67 -45.00
N ASN A 115 18.33 37.75 -45.16
CA ASN A 115 17.74 38.47 -46.28
C ASN A 115 16.32 38.99 -45.96
N LYS A 116 15.97 40.06 -46.65
CA LYS A 116 15.01 41.13 -46.32
C LYS A 116 13.72 41.05 -47.16
N MET A 117 12.72 41.86 -46.74
CA MET A 117 11.67 42.58 -47.50
C MET A 117 10.22 42.10 -47.29
N GLU A 118 9.20 42.96 -47.23
CA GLU A 118 8.92 44.34 -46.75
C GLU A 118 7.43 44.62 -47.06
N GLU A 119 6.94 45.81 -46.68
CA GLU A 119 5.66 46.51 -46.98
C GLU A 119 4.54 46.43 -45.92
N ASP A 120 3.86 47.52 -45.52
CA ASP A 120 3.99 48.96 -45.77
C ASP A 120 3.07 49.74 -44.79
N SER A 121 3.38 51.03 -44.58
CA SER A 121 2.50 52.17 -44.25
C SER A 121 1.78 52.24 -42.88
N SER A 122 1.58 53.38 -42.23
CA SER A 122 2.16 54.74 -42.23
C SER A 122 1.40 55.54 -41.15
N THR A 123 2.14 56.37 -40.38
CA THR A 123 1.76 57.68 -39.74
C THR A 123 0.53 57.75 -38.81
N GLN A 124 0.52 58.48 -37.68
CA GLN A 124 0.91 59.89 -37.53
C GLN A 124 0.97 60.30 -36.04
N ASP A 125 2.01 61.04 -35.67
CA ASP A 125 2.16 61.80 -34.42
C ASP A 125 1.27 63.05 -34.38
N THR A 126 0.91 63.55 -33.18
CA THR A 126 1.45 64.81 -32.59
C THR A 126 0.71 65.27 -31.32
N ASN A 127 1.52 65.89 -30.44
CA ASN A 127 1.30 66.47 -29.11
C ASN A 127 0.29 67.66 -29.10
N THR A 128 -0.21 68.21 -27.98
CA THR A 128 0.54 69.05 -26.99
C THR A 128 -0.38 69.53 -25.82
N ALA A 129 0.20 69.63 -24.60
CA ALA A 129 0.03 70.59 -23.46
C ALA A 129 -1.39 70.93 -22.89
N ASP A 130 -1.64 71.31 -21.63
CA ASP A 130 -0.84 71.75 -20.47
C ASP A 130 -1.71 71.75 -19.17
N SER A 131 -1.04 71.92 -18.02
CA SER A 131 -1.47 72.53 -16.74
C SER A 131 -2.13 71.72 -15.61
N ASP A 132 -1.30 71.54 -14.56
CA ASP A 132 -1.49 71.91 -13.15
C ASP A 132 -2.52 71.21 -12.24
N LYS A 133 -1.99 70.45 -11.26
CA LYS A 133 -1.92 70.85 -9.83
C LYS A 133 -1.26 69.78 -8.93
N GLU A 134 -0.04 70.10 -8.49
CA GLU A 134 0.47 70.12 -7.09
C GLU A 134 -0.60 69.93 -5.99
N GLU A 135 -0.36 69.39 -4.78
CA GLU A 135 0.81 68.87 -4.07
C GLU A 135 0.28 68.40 -2.69
N ASN A 136 0.82 67.33 -2.10
CA ASN A 136 1.53 67.36 -0.81
C ASN A 136 1.71 65.97 -0.19
N LEU A 137 2.99 65.61 -0.09
CA LEU A 137 3.56 64.69 0.89
C LEU A 137 3.51 65.30 2.29
N ILE A 138 3.61 64.48 3.33
CA ILE A 138 4.61 64.63 4.40
C ILE A 138 4.75 63.28 5.13
N ASP A 139 6.00 62.81 5.13
CA ASP A 139 6.55 61.71 5.91
C ASP A 139 6.57 62.02 7.43
N ASN A 140 6.56 60.97 8.27
CA ASN A 140 7.76 60.59 9.05
C ASN A 140 7.50 59.56 10.18
N ASN A 141 8.19 58.42 10.04
CA ASN A 141 9.12 57.79 11.00
C ASN A 141 8.65 56.85 12.15
N THR A 142 9.08 55.58 12.00
CA THR A 142 9.62 54.58 12.97
C THR A 142 9.01 54.36 14.36
N LYS A 143 8.57 53.10 14.62
CA LYS A 143 9.27 52.10 15.49
C LYS A 143 8.41 50.83 15.75
N ASN A 144 8.97 49.70 15.33
CA ASN A 144 9.18 48.46 16.09
C ASN A 144 8.03 47.70 16.81
N VAL A 145 8.10 46.37 16.62
CA VAL A 145 7.63 45.23 17.44
C VAL A 145 6.18 44.73 17.24
N VAL A 146 6.06 43.61 16.51
CA VAL A 146 5.67 42.25 16.98
C VAL A 146 5.16 41.52 15.73
N GLY A 147 5.97 40.58 15.23
CA GLY A 147 5.54 39.64 14.20
C GLY A 147 4.53 38.68 14.80
N THR A 148 3.28 38.81 14.38
CA THR A 148 2.31 37.71 14.48
C THR A 148 2.52 36.84 13.25
N ASP A 149 2.92 35.60 13.50
CA ASP A 149 2.96 34.54 12.52
C ASP A 149 1.59 34.46 11.84
N ASN A 150 1.54 34.87 10.57
CA ASN A 150 0.40 34.59 9.71
C ASN A 150 0.41 33.08 9.45
N ASP A 151 -0.51 32.40 10.12
CA ASP A 151 -0.96 31.06 9.79
C ASP A 151 -1.50 31.11 8.35
N ASP A 152 -0.69 30.67 7.39
CA ASP A 152 -1.10 30.42 6.02
C ASP A 152 -2.08 29.23 6.02
N SER A 153 -3.30 29.50 6.45
CA SER A 153 -4.46 28.65 6.24
C SER A 153 -4.83 28.74 4.75
N GLU A 154 -4.11 28.01 3.91
CA GLU A 154 -4.54 27.70 2.54
C GLU A 154 -5.85 26.92 2.60
N ASP A 155 -6.95 27.66 2.52
CA ASP A 155 -8.24 27.36 1.86
C ASP A 155 -8.62 25.87 1.79
N THR A 156 -8.75 25.25 2.96
CA THR A 156 -9.54 24.03 3.08
C THR A 156 -11.00 24.48 3.09
N LYS A 157 -11.66 24.43 1.92
CA LYS A 157 -13.12 24.38 1.89
C LYS A 157 -13.53 23.26 2.83
N ASP A 158 -14.05 23.62 4.00
CA ASP A 158 -14.59 22.73 5.00
C ASP A 158 -15.75 21.96 4.35
N LYS A 159 -15.43 20.83 3.69
CA LYS A 159 -16.40 19.91 3.14
C LYS A 159 -17.07 19.27 4.35
N THR A 160 -18.14 19.91 4.78
CA THR A 160 -18.93 19.48 5.91
C THR A 160 -19.55 18.12 5.57
N TYR A 161 -19.13 17.07 6.28
CA TYR A 161 -19.72 15.73 6.14
C TYR A 161 -21.25 15.79 6.29
N SER A 162 -21.96 15.03 5.45
CA SER A 162 -23.38 14.75 5.65
C SER A 162 -23.61 14.03 6.98
N SER A 163 -24.83 14.09 7.52
CA SER A 163 -25.18 13.40 8.78
C SER A 163 -24.89 11.91 8.73
N LYS A 164 -25.12 11.28 7.57
CA LYS A 164 -24.85 9.85 7.34
C LYS A 164 -23.35 9.54 7.35
N GLU A 165 -22.54 10.38 6.71
CA GLU A 165 -21.08 10.24 6.74
C GLU A 165 -20.52 10.44 8.14
N LYS A 166 -21.07 11.37 8.93
CA LYS A 166 -20.68 11.55 10.34
C LYS A 166 -20.96 10.31 11.18
N GLU A 167 -22.13 9.69 11.01
CA GLU A 167 -22.49 8.44 11.68
C GLU A 167 -21.53 7.30 11.28
N TRP A 168 -21.32 7.09 9.98
CA TRP A 168 -20.38 6.10 9.49
C TRP A 168 -18.95 6.34 9.99
N ASN A 169 -18.48 7.58 9.96
CA ASN A 169 -17.15 7.92 10.43
C ASN A 169 -17.02 7.68 11.95
N SER A 170 -18.07 7.94 12.73
CA SER A 170 -18.08 7.60 14.16
C SER A 170 -17.96 6.09 14.39
N ILE A 171 -18.67 5.27 13.63
CA ILE A 171 -18.60 3.80 13.74
C ILE A 171 -17.22 3.30 13.30
N ILE A 172 -16.66 3.87 12.23
CA ILE A 172 -15.31 3.54 11.77
C ILE A 172 -14.27 3.93 12.81
N LYS A 173 -14.39 5.12 13.42
CA LYS A 173 -13.47 5.58 14.46
C LYS A 173 -13.52 4.71 15.71
N ASP A 174 -14.70 4.26 16.12
CA ASP A 174 -14.86 3.31 17.23
C ASP A 174 -14.13 1.98 16.95
N LYS A 175 -14.21 1.47 15.72
CA LYS A 175 -13.65 0.15 15.35
C LYS A 175 -12.18 0.18 14.94
N PHE A 176 -11.77 1.19 14.19
CA PHE A 176 -10.47 1.29 13.55
C PHE A 176 -9.58 2.40 14.14
N LEU A 177 -10.10 3.18 15.09
CA LEU A 177 -9.37 4.23 15.82
C LEU A 177 -8.84 5.37 14.95
N VAL A 178 -9.41 5.57 13.75
CA VAL A 178 -9.02 6.62 12.80
C VAL A 178 -10.23 7.25 12.12
N ASP A 179 -10.09 8.52 11.74
CA ASP A 179 -11.06 9.24 10.91
C ASP A 179 -10.80 9.02 9.42
N MET A 180 -11.83 8.75 8.62
CA MET A 180 -11.69 8.55 7.17
C MET A 180 -11.72 9.87 6.41
N PRO A 181 -10.84 10.05 5.41
CA PRO A 181 -10.82 11.27 4.60
C PRO A 181 -12.07 11.39 3.72
N PRO A 182 -12.45 12.59 3.25
CA PRO A 182 -13.67 12.78 2.44
C PRO A 182 -13.73 11.95 1.15
N ASP A 183 -12.59 11.68 0.51
CA ASP A 183 -12.52 10.87 -0.72
C ASP A 183 -12.95 9.42 -0.48
N PHE A 184 -12.81 8.89 0.75
CA PHE A 184 -13.27 7.55 1.11
C PHE A 184 -14.78 7.41 0.91
N PHE A 185 -15.57 8.36 1.42
CA PHE A 185 -17.03 8.35 1.31
C PHE A 185 -17.50 8.69 -0.10
N GLN A 186 -16.86 9.68 -0.75
CA GLN A 186 -17.13 10.00 -2.16
C GLN A 186 -16.90 8.80 -3.08
N PHE A 187 -15.90 7.97 -2.79
CA PHE A 187 -15.63 6.77 -3.56
C PHE A 187 -16.64 5.66 -3.30
N TRP A 188 -17.18 5.57 -2.07
CA TRP A 188 -18.32 4.70 -1.79
C TRP A 188 -19.53 5.10 -2.61
N ASP A 189 -19.89 6.39 -2.62
CA ASP A 189 -21.02 6.91 -3.40
C ASP A 189 -20.84 6.64 -4.90
N PHE A 190 -19.61 6.77 -5.40
CA PHE A 190 -19.27 6.38 -6.76
C PHE A 190 -19.55 4.89 -7.00
N CYS A 191 -19.07 4.01 -6.14
CA CYS A 191 -19.29 2.56 -6.24
C CYS A 191 -20.76 2.17 -6.09
N GLU A 192 -21.54 2.85 -5.23
CA GLU A 192 -22.99 2.67 -5.10
C GLU A 192 -23.71 3.00 -6.40
N LYS A 193 -23.33 4.06 -7.10
CA LYS A 193 -23.90 4.39 -8.42
C LYS A 193 -23.57 3.33 -9.48
N GLN A 194 -22.39 2.71 -9.42
CA GLN A 194 -21.98 1.66 -10.38
C GLN A 194 -22.65 0.31 -10.09
N ALA A 195 -22.81 -0.05 -8.81
CA ALA A 195 -23.37 -1.33 -8.38
C ALA A 195 -24.24 -1.16 -7.12
N PRO A 196 -25.50 -0.68 -7.25
CA PRO A 196 -26.34 -0.32 -6.09
C PRO A 196 -26.61 -1.45 -5.10
N LYS A 197 -26.59 -2.71 -5.58
CA LYS A 197 -26.84 -3.90 -4.75
C LYS A 197 -25.58 -4.44 -4.07
N SER A 198 -24.41 -4.15 -4.63
CA SER A 198 -23.13 -4.68 -4.14
C SER A 198 -21.99 -3.67 -4.37
N PRO A 199 -22.02 -2.49 -3.70
CA PRO A 199 -21.03 -1.44 -3.94
C PRO A 199 -19.60 -1.92 -3.68
N SER A 200 -19.41 -2.84 -2.72
CA SER A 200 -18.10 -3.43 -2.43
C SER A 200 -17.49 -4.22 -3.60
N GLU A 201 -18.30 -4.63 -4.56
CA GLU A 201 -17.91 -5.43 -5.73
C GLU A 201 -18.00 -4.64 -7.04
N ALA A 202 -18.23 -3.32 -6.97
CA ALA A 202 -18.39 -2.45 -8.14
C ALA A 202 -17.21 -2.53 -9.14
N LEU A 203 -16.02 -2.88 -8.64
CA LEU A 203 -14.77 -2.97 -9.42
C LEU A 203 -14.28 -4.42 -9.62
N SER A 204 -15.11 -5.41 -9.32
CA SER A 204 -14.78 -6.84 -9.45
C SER A 204 -14.33 -7.23 -10.86
N LYS A 205 -14.85 -6.57 -11.91
CA LYS A 205 -14.45 -6.81 -13.31
C LYS A 205 -12.98 -6.47 -13.61
N VAL A 206 -12.38 -5.59 -12.81
CA VAL A 206 -10.93 -5.30 -12.87
C VAL A 206 -10.17 -6.00 -11.75
N GLY A 207 -10.84 -6.81 -10.94
CA GLY A 207 -10.24 -7.69 -9.94
C GLY A 207 -9.93 -7.02 -8.61
N ILE A 208 -10.53 -5.87 -8.29
CA ILE A 208 -10.39 -5.23 -6.97
C ILE A 208 -11.74 -5.06 -6.27
N PHE A 209 -11.72 -5.12 -4.94
CA PHE A 209 -12.88 -5.14 -4.06
C PHE A 209 -12.67 -4.18 -2.91
N LEU A 210 -13.72 -3.45 -2.52
CA LEU A 210 -13.69 -2.56 -1.36
C LEU A 210 -13.83 -3.40 -0.08
N VAL A 211 -12.93 -3.15 0.87
CA VAL A 211 -12.79 -3.92 2.10
C VAL A 211 -12.38 -3.02 3.27
N GLY A 212 -12.11 -3.61 4.44
CA GLY A 212 -11.62 -2.87 5.60
C GLY A 212 -12.73 -1.97 6.15
N PRO A 213 -12.49 -0.66 6.34
CA PRO A 213 -13.52 0.29 6.74
C PRO A 213 -14.76 0.30 5.83
N TYR A 214 -14.65 -0.06 4.54
CA TYR A 214 -15.84 -0.18 3.68
C TYR A 214 -16.79 -1.30 4.10
N ASP A 215 -16.32 -2.29 4.88
CA ASP A 215 -17.18 -3.33 5.42
C ASP A 215 -18.16 -2.78 6.47
N VAL A 216 -17.90 -1.61 7.06
CA VAL A 216 -18.87 -0.86 7.87
C VAL A 216 -20.01 -0.35 7.00
N LEU A 217 -19.69 0.34 5.89
CA LEU A 217 -20.67 0.92 4.98
C LEU A 217 -21.51 -0.16 4.28
N ALA A 218 -20.89 -1.33 4.01
CA ALA A 218 -21.56 -2.50 3.49
C ALA A 218 -22.43 -3.25 4.52
N GLY A 219 -22.51 -2.78 5.77
CA GLY A 219 -23.32 -3.40 6.83
C GLY A 219 -22.78 -4.74 7.34
N LYS A 220 -21.54 -5.11 7.01
CA LYS A 220 -20.98 -6.43 7.39
C LYS A 220 -20.67 -6.54 8.87
N PHE A 221 -20.65 -5.42 9.61
CA PHE A 221 -20.41 -5.40 11.05
C PHE A 221 -21.68 -5.24 11.91
N SER A 222 -22.86 -5.11 11.32
CA SER A 222 -24.11 -4.88 12.08
C SER A 222 -24.48 -6.03 13.02
N LYS A 223 -23.89 -7.22 12.85
CA LYS A 223 -24.12 -8.41 13.69
C LYS A 223 -22.82 -9.05 14.17
N VAL A 224 -21.72 -8.30 14.14
CA VAL A 224 -20.40 -8.80 14.52
C VAL A 224 -20.02 -8.21 15.86
N ASP A 225 -20.02 -9.06 16.88
CA ASP A 225 -19.47 -8.76 18.20
C ASP A 225 -18.10 -9.45 18.31
N LYS A 226 -17.04 -8.64 18.18
CA LYS A 226 -15.65 -9.10 18.25
C LYS A 226 -14.87 -8.21 19.20
N PRO A 227 -13.79 -8.73 19.82
CA PRO A 227 -12.86 -7.90 20.57
C PRO A 227 -12.38 -6.70 19.74
N PRO A 228 -12.23 -5.49 20.32
CA PRO A 228 -11.79 -4.30 19.60
C PRO A 228 -10.52 -4.51 18.76
N GLU A 229 -9.57 -5.29 19.27
CA GLU A 229 -8.31 -5.62 18.60
C GLU A 229 -8.48 -6.40 17.28
N ASP A 230 -9.58 -7.15 17.11
CA ASP A 230 -9.83 -7.91 15.89
C ASP A 230 -10.17 -7.00 14.70
N TYR A 231 -10.77 -5.84 14.95
CA TYR A 231 -11.03 -4.85 13.89
C TYR A 231 -9.73 -4.21 13.40
N LEU A 232 -8.73 -4.06 14.27
CA LEU A 232 -7.42 -3.48 13.91
C LEU A 232 -6.58 -4.38 12.99
N ILE A 233 -6.88 -5.68 12.96
CA ILE A 233 -6.24 -6.67 12.07
C ILE A 233 -7.14 -7.11 10.92
N HIS A 234 -8.35 -6.57 10.82
CA HIS A 234 -9.28 -6.85 9.73
C HIS A 234 -8.71 -6.34 8.41
N TRP A 235 -8.46 -7.26 7.46
CA TRP A 235 -7.73 -7.01 6.20
C TRP A 235 -6.30 -6.47 6.36
N ARG A 236 -5.67 -6.66 7.52
CA ARG A 236 -4.24 -6.37 7.71
C ARG A 236 -3.42 -7.54 7.17
N TYR A 237 -2.66 -7.31 6.10
CA TYR A 237 -1.76 -8.31 5.54
C TYR A 237 -0.48 -8.43 6.37
N TYR A 238 0.24 -9.53 6.15
CA TYR A 238 1.43 -9.90 6.95
C TYR A 238 2.53 -8.82 6.97
N ARG A 239 2.64 -8.00 5.92
CA ARG A 239 3.68 -6.97 5.78
C ARG A 239 3.16 -5.55 6.01
N ASP A 240 1.90 -5.40 6.40
CA ASP A 240 1.28 -4.10 6.59
C ASP A 240 1.73 -3.50 7.92
N PRO A 241 2.45 -2.38 7.90
CA PRO A 241 2.80 -1.72 9.15
C PRO A 241 1.55 -1.05 9.75
N PRO A 242 1.56 -0.66 11.04
CA PRO A 242 0.41 -0.02 11.69
C PRO A 242 -0.18 1.17 10.93
N GLU A 243 0.68 1.94 10.25
CA GLU A 243 0.38 3.11 9.43
C GLU A 243 -0.47 2.81 8.20
N LEU A 244 -0.48 1.55 7.73
CA LEU A 244 -1.23 1.12 6.56
C LEU A 244 -2.60 0.54 6.96
N GLN A 245 -3.66 1.17 6.46
CA GLN A 245 -5.04 0.70 6.59
C GLN A 245 -5.58 0.32 5.20
N THR A 246 -5.67 -0.99 4.95
CA THR A 246 -6.18 -1.53 3.69
C THR A 246 -7.65 -1.18 3.46
N VAL A 247 -7.96 -0.67 2.27
CA VAL A 247 -9.34 -0.32 1.83
C VAL A 247 -9.73 -1.00 0.51
N LEU A 248 -8.76 -1.44 -0.27
CA LEU A 248 -8.98 -2.21 -1.50
C LEU A 248 -8.12 -3.47 -1.48
N ARG A 249 -8.70 -4.62 -1.85
CA ARG A 249 -7.94 -5.85 -2.11
C ARG A 249 -8.12 -6.30 -3.54
N SER A 250 -7.12 -6.99 -4.05
CA SER A 250 -7.21 -7.79 -5.27
C SER A 250 -7.75 -9.19 -4.97
N ASP A 251 -8.24 -9.87 -6.00
CA ASP A 251 -8.49 -11.32 -6.02
C ASP A 251 -7.27 -12.14 -6.49
N ASP A 252 -6.14 -11.50 -6.79
CA ASP A 252 -4.94 -12.21 -7.22
C ASP A 252 -4.24 -12.98 -6.08
N ALA A 253 -3.49 -14.00 -6.48
CA ALA A 253 -2.74 -14.86 -5.56
C ALA A 253 -1.60 -14.12 -4.82
N ASN A 254 -1.17 -12.95 -5.30
CA ASN A 254 -0.10 -12.19 -4.66
C ASN A 254 -0.60 -11.37 -3.46
N GLY A 255 -1.93 -11.27 -3.29
CA GLY A 255 -2.54 -10.46 -2.26
C GLY A 255 -2.35 -8.97 -2.50
N TYR A 256 -2.29 -8.53 -3.77
CA TYR A 256 -2.19 -7.10 -4.08
C TYR A 256 -3.31 -6.34 -3.37
N HIS A 257 -2.99 -5.25 -2.71
CA HIS A 257 -3.96 -4.43 -1.99
C HIS A 257 -3.51 -2.97 -1.96
N ILE A 258 -4.45 -2.07 -1.69
CA ILE A 258 -4.23 -0.63 -1.57
C ILE A 258 -4.82 -0.18 -0.24
N GLY A 259 -4.09 0.67 0.48
CA GLY A 259 -4.51 1.24 1.74
C GLY A 259 -4.11 2.69 1.91
N TYR A 260 -4.81 3.38 2.80
CA TYR A 260 -4.39 4.71 3.27
C TYR A 260 -3.15 4.57 4.15
N PHE A 261 -2.17 5.45 3.93
CA PHE A 261 -0.96 5.51 4.76
C PHE A 261 -1.01 6.74 5.67
N ARG A 262 -0.89 6.52 6.98
CA ARG A 262 -0.94 7.57 8.00
C ARG A 262 0.37 7.63 8.76
N ASP A 263 1.07 8.76 8.69
CA ASP A 263 2.26 8.99 9.52
C ASP A 263 1.90 9.04 11.02
N ALA A 264 0.68 9.45 11.36
CA ALA A 264 0.15 9.45 12.73
C ALA A 264 -1.37 9.17 12.71
N PRO A 265 -1.92 8.51 13.75
CA PRO A 265 -3.32 8.06 13.77
C PRO A 265 -4.35 9.21 13.81
N ASP A 266 -3.96 10.37 14.36
CA ASP A 266 -4.78 11.57 14.45
C ASP A 266 -4.75 12.43 13.18
N LYS A 267 -3.94 12.06 12.18
CA LYS A 267 -3.80 12.80 10.93
C LYS A 267 -4.59 12.16 9.79
N THR A 268 -5.13 13.03 8.93
CA THR A 268 -5.69 12.65 7.64
C THR A 268 -4.56 12.09 6.75
N PRO A 269 -4.76 10.95 6.07
CA PRO A 269 -3.75 10.36 5.21
C PRO A 269 -3.53 11.29 4.02
N VAL A 270 -2.26 11.49 3.64
CA VAL A 270 -1.89 12.34 2.49
C VAL A 270 -1.57 11.53 1.23
N LEU A 271 -1.57 10.20 1.34
CA LEU A 271 -1.37 9.27 0.24
C LEU A 271 -2.00 7.90 0.51
N LEU A 272 -2.29 7.20 -0.57
CA LEU A 272 -2.48 5.75 -0.55
C LEU A 272 -1.21 5.05 -1.03
N VAL A 273 -1.05 3.80 -0.61
CA VAL A 273 0.05 2.94 -1.06
C VAL A 273 -0.50 1.58 -1.45
N SER A 274 0.21 0.90 -2.35
CA SER A 274 -0.04 -0.50 -2.68
C SER A 274 1.07 -1.42 -2.19
N ASN A 275 0.71 -2.66 -1.92
CA ASN A 275 1.66 -3.75 -1.66
C ASN A 275 1.13 -5.06 -2.24
N ALA A 276 2.06 -5.98 -2.53
CA ALA A 276 1.76 -7.37 -2.82
C ALA A 276 2.64 -8.25 -1.92
N PRO A 277 2.14 -8.74 -0.78
CA PRO A 277 2.96 -9.28 0.31
C PRO A 277 3.68 -10.58 -0.05
N GLN A 278 3.17 -11.31 -1.05
CA GLN A 278 3.84 -12.48 -1.61
C GLN A 278 5.07 -12.14 -2.46
N LYS A 279 5.18 -10.89 -2.95
CA LYS A 279 6.34 -10.42 -3.73
C LYS A 279 7.41 -9.87 -2.80
N ASN A 280 7.08 -8.84 -2.01
CA ASN A 280 8.00 -8.18 -1.09
C ASN A 280 7.24 -7.26 -0.10
N GLY A 281 7.96 -6.59 0.80
CA GLY A 281 7.40 -5.61 1.74
C GLY A 281 7.45 -4.16 1.27
N ILE A 282 7.69 -3.90 -0.02
CA ILE A 282 7.79 -2.54 -0.55
C ILE A 282 6.39 -1.94 -0.69
N LEU A 283 6.20 -0.74 -0.16
CA LEU A 283 4.98 0.04 -0.33
C LEU A 283 5.19 1.04 -1.46
N THR A 284 4.33 0.97 -2.48
CA THR A 284 4.41 1.84 -3.67
C THR A 284 3.35 2.95 -3.56
N PRO A 285 3.72 4.24 -3.63
CA PRO A 285 2.76 5.34 -3.62
C PRO A 285 1.74 5.28 -4.78
N MET A 286 0.47 5.49 -4.44
CA MET A 286 -0.70 5.40 -5.33
C MET A 286 -1.54 6.70 -5.29
N GLY A 287 -0.92 7.87 -5.34
CA GLY A 287 -1.64 9.15 -5.38
C GLY A 287 -2.19 9.60 -4.02
N GLY A 288 -2.74 10.83 -4.00
CA GLY A 288 -3.17 11.52 -2.78
C GLY A 288 -4.58 11.19 -2.30
N ASN A 289 -5.33 10.41 -3.07
CA ASN A 289 -6.71 10.02 -2.77
C ASN A 289 -7.05 8.70 -3.51
N ILE A 290 -8.16 8.07 -3.12
CA ILE A 290 -8.52 6.75 -3.63
C ILE A 290 -8.91 6.75 -5.12
N PHE A 291 -9.46 7.85 -5.65
CA PHE A 291 -9.74 7.95 -7.09
C PHE A 291 -8.44 7.94 -7.89
N ALA A 292 -7.43 8.71 -7.46
CA ALA A 292 -6.09 8.68 -8.06
C ALA A 292 -5.48 7.27 -7.97
N ALA A 293 -5.57 6.62 -6.81
CA ALA A 293 -5.03 5.28 -6.60
C ALA A 293 -5.63 4.25 -7.56
N VAL A 294 -6.95 4.28 -7.73
CA VAL A 294 -7.66 3.37 -8.62
C VAL A 294 -7.40 3.74 -10.08
N ASN A 295 -7.32 5.03 -10.43
CA ASN A 295 -6.95 5.43 -11.79
C ASN A 295 -5.56 4.90 -12.19
N LEU A 296 -4.56 5.03 -11.31
CA LEU A 296 -3.20 4.51 -11.53
C LEU A 296 -3.18 2.98 -11.62
N TYR A 297 -3.96 2.30 -10.77
CA TYR A 297 -4.14 0.85 -10.87
C TYR A 297 -4.70 0.44 -12.25
N LEU A 298 -5.72 1.15 -12.73
CA LEU A 298 -6.33 0.89 -14.03
C LEU A 298 -5.35 1.15 -15.19
N GLU A 299 -4.53 2.20 -15.11
CA GLU A 299 -3.47 2.47 -16.09
C GLU A 299 -2.43 1.34 -16.14
N ASP A 300 -2.00 0.83 -14.99
CA ASP A 300 -1.06 -0.29 -14.92
C ASP A 300 -1.71 -1.60 -15.43
N LEU A 301 -3.00 -1.79 -15.15
CA LEU A 301 -3.79 -2.92 -15.65
C LEU A 301 -3.99 -2.86 -17.17
N LYS A 302 -4.15 -1.67 -17.77
CA LYS A 302 -4.16 -1.51 -19.24
C LYS A 302 -2.86 -1.96 -19.90
N LYS A 303 -1.73 -1.78 -19.22
CA LYS A 303 -0.41 -2.19 -19.74
C LYS A 303 -0.19 -3.68 -19.53
N SER A 304 -0.36 -4.16 -18.31
CA SER A 304 0.14 -5.47 -17.84
C SER A 304 -0.94 -6.51 -17.51
N GLY A 305 -2.22 -6.14 -17.53
CA GLY A 305 -3.34 -7.01 -17.17
C GLY A 305 -3.63 -8.13 -18.17
N ASN A 306 -4.40 -9.13 -17.72
CA ASN A 306 -4.95 -10.14 -18.62
C ASN A 306 -6.00 -9.53 -19.57
N PRO A 307 -6.27 -10.15 -20.74
CA PRO A 307 -7.20 -9.61 -21.74
C PRO A 307 -8.60 -9.31 -21.19
N PHE A 308 -9.16 -10.21 -20.36
CA PHE A 308 -10.51 -10.05 -19.80
C PHE A 308 -10.63 -8.81 -18.91
N ARG A 309 -9.65 -8.58 -18.03
CA ARG A 309 -9.62 -7.39 -17.17
C ARG A 309 -9.41 -6.12 -17.99
N LYS A 310 -8.52 -6.16 -18.98
CA LYS A 310 -8.25 -5.02 -19.88
C LYS A 310 -9.52 -4.52 -20.58
N MET A 311 -10.39 -5.42 -21.02
CA MET A 311 -11.67 -5.06 -21.66
C MET A 311 -12.58 -4.24 -20.73
N ALA A 312 -12.57 -4.52 -19.43
CA ALA A 312 -13.38 -3.80 -18.46
C ALA A 312 -12.81 -2.42 -18.07
N VAL A 313 -11.50 -2.21 -18.28
CA VAL A 313 -10.84 -0.98 -17.79
C VAL A 313 -11.43 0.28 -18.41
N GLY A 314 -11.67 0.28 -19.72
CA GLY A 314 -12.11 1.48 -20.44
C GLY A 314 -13.34 2.13 -19.82
N GLY A 315 -14.41 1.35 -19.63
CA GLY A 315 -15.66 1.85 -19.06
C GLY A 315 -15.51 2.32 -17.61
N ILE A 316 -14.81 1.56 -16.77
CA ILE A 316 -14.61 1.92 -15.36
C ILE A 316 -13.76 3.19 -15.25
N GLN A 317 -12.68 3.30 -16.02
CA GLN A 317 -11.81 4.46 -15.96
C GLN A 317 -12.53 5.73 -16.43
N THR A 318 -13.33 5.66 -17.50
CA THR A 318 -14.14 6.80 -17.96
C THR A 318 -15.15 7.26 -16.90
N ALA A 319 -15.82 6.32 -16.23
CA ALA A 319 -16.76 6.68 -15.15
C ALA A 319 -16.03 7.33 -13.97
N LEU A 320 -14.87 6.78 -13.59
CA LEU A 320 -14.05 7.27 -12.49
C LEU A 320 -13.50 8.67 -12.77
N THR A 321 -12.96 8.91 -13.97
CA THR A 321 -12.39 10.22 -14.33
C THR A 321 -13.46 11.30 -14.41
N LYS A 322 -14.64 10.96 -14.93
CA LYS A 322 -15.80 11.86 -14.96
C LYS A 322 -16.25 12.25 -13.54
N GLU A 323 -16.32 11.29 -12.62
CA GLU A 323 -16.72 11.58 -11.23
C GLU A 323 -15.65 12.38 -10.49
N ALA A 324 -14.36 12.06 -10.71
CA ALA A 324 -13.25 12.83 -10.15
C ALA A 324 -13.29 14.30 -10.63
N GLN A 325 -13.51 14.52 -11.93
CA GLN A 325 -13.68 15.87 -12.49
C GLN A 325 -14.86 16.60 -11.84
N ARG A 326 -16.02 15.94 -11.71
CA ARG A 326 -17.21 16.51 -11.06
C ARG A 326 -16.94 16.93 -9.60
N LEU A 327 -16.13 16.15 -8.88
CA LEU A 327 -15.81 16.38 -7.47
C LEU A 327 -14.60 17.30 -7.25
N GLY A 328 -13.89 17.68 -8.31
CA GLY A 328 -12.64 18.45 -8.25
C GLY A 328 -11.49 17.65 -7.62
N ILE A 329 -11.44 16.34 -7.86
CA ILE A 329 -10.43 15.44 -7.31
C ILE A 329 -9.23 15.34 -8.27
N ASP A 330 -8.03 15.59 -7.74
CA ASP A 330 -6.78 15.42 -8.46
C ASP A 330 -6.44 13.93 -8.65
N LEU A 331 -6.23 13.49 -9.88
CA LEU A 331 -5.85 12.11 -10.23
C LEU A 331 -4.33 11.93 -10.38
N SER A 332 -3.53 12.96 -10.09
CA SER A 332 -2.09 12.90 -10.21
C SER A 332 -1.45 11.88 -9.26
N ARG A 333 -0.36 11.26 -9.73
CA ARG A 333 0.44 10.35 -8.90
C ARG A 333 1.13 11.05 -7.73
N LYS A 334 1.51 12.32 -7.92
CA LYS A 334 2.32 13.09 -6.98
C LYS A 334 1.71 14.48 -6.78
N THR A 335 1.00 14.64 -5.66
CA THR A 335 0.38 15.91 -5.25
C THR A 335 1.38 16.78 -4.48
N LYS A 336 1.05 18.08 -4.30
CA LYS A 336 1.84 18.98 -3.43
C LYS A 336 1.98 18.42 -2.01
N ALA A 337 0.93 17.83 -1.45
CA ALA A 337 0.95 17.22 -0.11
C ALA A 337 1.90 16.01 -0.04
N ILE A 338 1.96 15.17 -1.08
CA ILE A 338 2.90 14.05 -1.16
C ILE A 338 4.35 14.57 -1.23
N VAL A 339 4.60 15.61 -2.05
CA VAL A 339 5.93 16.25 -2.13
C VAL A 339 6.32 16.84 -0.78
N ALA A 340 5.40 17.52 -0.09
CA ALA A 340 5.64 18.10 1.22
C ALA A 340 5.94 17.02 2.27
N ARG A 341 5.23 15.88 2.23
CA ARG A 341 5.55 14.71 3.06
C ARG A 341 6.94 14.17 2.76
N GLU A 342 7.31 14.01 1.49
CA GLU A 342 8.63 13.48 1.11
C GLU A 342 9.78 14.30 1.71
N LYS A 343 9.66 15.63 1.77
CA LYS A 343 10.63 16.52 2.41
C LYS A 343 10.75 16.32 3.93
N LYS A 344 9.74 15.73 4.58
CA LYS A 344 9.70 15.44 6.02
C LYS A 344 10.17 14.04 6.38
N ILE A 345 10.48 13.20 5.38
CA ILE A 345 10.97 11.85 5.62
C ILE A 345 12.36 11.93 6.25
N VAL A 346 12.51 11.41 7.47
CA VAL A 346 13.81 11.36 8.16
C VAL A 346 14.63 10.13 7.75
N THR A 347 13.98 9.04 7.38
CA THR A 347 14.63 7.82 6.89
C THR A 347 13.65 6.92 6.16
N ARG A 348 14.14 6.11 5.21
CA ARG A 348 13.35 5.07 4.54
C ARG A 348 13.70 3.71 5.13
N SER A 349 12.71 3.05 5.73
CA SER A 349 12.85 1.67 6.20
C SER A 349 12.81 0.69 5.03
N PHE A 350 12.82 -0.62 5.31
CA PHE A 350 12.81 -1.67 4.29
C PHE A 350 11.54 -1.65 3.41
N ASN A 351 10.45 -1.05 3.90
CA ASN A 351 9.23 -0.89 3.12
C ASN A 351 9.27 0.29 2.13
N LYS A 352 10.34 1.08 2.16
CA LYS A 352 10.67 2.22 1.26
C LYS A 352 9.74 3.44 1.33
N ILE A 353 8.67 3.44 2.14
CA ILE A 353 7.70 4.56 2.15
C ILE A 353 8.18 5.81 2.90
N GLY A 354 9.13 5.64 3.82
CA GLY A 354 9.69 6.71 4.65
C GLY A 354 8.94 6.92 5.97
N LEU A 355 9.70 7.18 7.03
CA LEU A 355 9.21 7.61 8.34
C LEU A 355 9.27 9.13 8.46
N CYS A 356 8.20 9.74 8.95
CA CYS A 356 8.11 11.16 9.25
C CYS A 356 7.96 11.32 10.76
N VAL A 357 8.95 11.92 11.42
CA VAL A 357 8.88 12.20 12.87
C VAL A 357 9.29 13.65 13.13
N PRO A 358 8.68 14.32 14.13
CA PRO A 358 9.15 15.63 14.56
C PRO A 358 10.62 15.57 14.99
N TYR A 359 11.40 16.53 14.54
CA TYR A 359 12.76 16.74 15.04
C TYR A 359 13.01 18.24 15.20
N ASN A 360 13.61 18.62 16.33
CA ASN A 360 14.08 19.98 16.53
C ASN A 360 15.48 20.08 15.92
N LYS A 361 15.70 21.07 15.04
CA LYS A 361 17.06 21.43 14.63
C LYS A 361 17.79 21.96 15.87
N LYS A 362 18.99 21.43 16.11
CA LYS A 362 19.88 21.92 17.17
C LYS A 362 20.45 23.28 16.82
#